data_AF-A0A3D0UMD8-F1
#
_entry.id   AF-A0A3D0UMD8-F1
#
_cell.length_a   1.000
_cell.length_b   1.000
_cell.length_c   1.000
_cell.angle_alpha   90.00
_cell.angle_beta   90.00
_cell.angle_gamma   90.00
#
_symmetry.space_group_name_H-M   'P 1'
#
loop_
_entity.id
_entity.type
_entity.pdbx_description
1 polymer ?
#
loop_
_entity_poly.entity_id
_entity_poly.type
_entity_poly.pdbx_seq_one_letter_code
_entity_poly.pdbx_strand_id
1 'polypeptide(L)'
;MQLLISVTSVAEAQVALRGGAQIIDIKNPAEGALGTASVSALHEVCATLPSDRPVSAALGDSTAPAGTLALAAYGAARLGAHYLKVGLLTASPDDAIILLKEVQRSARLANPHCRLVGVGYGDATLVGALSWRLLPEIAQEAQLWGCMIDTALKDGRTLFDHCREQDLQNWLADCRRAGFRGALAGSLGMADASALRRLDPDIVGFRGAVCRGDRRNGQVDEALVATLHEELIS
;
A
#
# COMPACT_ATOMS: atom_id res chain seq x y z
N MET A 1 11.79 9.63 2.05
CA MET A 1 10.77 8.61 2.42
C MET A 1 9.56 9.23 3.12
N GLN A 2 8.35 8.67 2.94
CA GLN A 2 7.12 9.00 3.66
C GLN A 2 6.59 7.79 4.45
N LEU A 3 6.08 8.02 5.66
CA LEU A 3 5.48 7.02 6.54
C LEU A 3 3.98 6.84 6.24
N LEU A 4 3.61 5.64 5.81
CA LEU A 4 2.24 5.21 5.58
C LEU A 4 1.80 4.25 6.70
N ILE A 5 0.69 4.56 7.37
CA ILE A 5 0.11 3.72 8.41
C ILE A 5 -1.24 3.17 7.97
N SER A 6 -1.39 1.84 7.96
CA SER A 6 -2.65 1.20 7.63
C SER A 6 -3.59 1.10 8.83
N VAL A 7 -4.78 1.69 8.71
CA VAL A 7 -5.82 1.81 9.73
C VAL A 7 -7.13 1.14 9.28
N THR A 8 -8.02 0.86 10.24
CA THR A 8 -9.37 0.32 9.98
C THR A 8 -10.50 1.30 10.29
N SER A 9 -10.20 2.43 10.93
CA SER A 9 -11.22 3.40 11.38
C SER A 9 -10.67 4.83 11.46
N VAL A 10 -11.58 5.81 11.57
CA VAL A 10 -11.23 7.22 11.79
C VAL A 10 -10.51 7.45 13.12
N ALA A 11 -10.85 6.68 14.16
CA ALA A 11 -10.17 6.75 15.46
C ALA A 11 -8.69 6.36 15.32
N GLU A 12 -8.39 5.25 14.65
CA GLU A 12 -7.01 4.85 14.34
C GLU A 12 -6.30 5.87 13.44
N ALA A 13 -7.00 6.44 12.44
CA ALA A 13 -6.44 7.47 11.57
C ALA A 13 -5.96 8.69 12.35
N GLN A 14 -6.76 9.17 13.31
CA GLN A 14 -6.40 10.30 14.17
C GLN A 14 -5.19 9.98 15.05
N VAL A 15 -5.13 8.76 15.61
CA VAL A 15 -3.97 8.30 16.39
C VAL A 15 -2.71 8.26 15.53
N ALA A 16 -2.79 7.67 14.34
CA ALA A 16 -1.68 7.59 13.41
C ALA A 16 -1.15 8.98 13.02
N LEU A 17 -2.05 9.94 12.76
CA LEU A 17 -1.66 11.31 12.44
C LEU A 17 -0.93 12.01 13.58
N ARG A 18 -1.40 11.86 14.83
CA ARG A 18 -0.71 12.45 16.00
C ARG A 18 0.68 11.86 16.20
N GLY A 19 0.86 10.58 15.90
CA GLY A 19 2.17 9.93 15.89
C GLY A 19 3.06 10.31 14.70
N GLY A 20 2.60 11.13 13.76
CA GLY A 20 3.43 11.61 12.64
C GLY A 20 3.25 10.87 11.32
N ALA A 21 2.25 9.99 11.17
CA ALA A 21 1.95 9.39 9.87
C ALA A 21 1.71 10.47 8.79
N GLN A 22 2.32 10.28 7.62
CA GLN A 22 2.21 11.21 6.49
C GLN A 22 1.17 10.74 5.47
N ILE A 23 0.88 9.44 5.42
CA ILE A 23 -0.19 8.85 4.60
C ILE A 23 -1.02 7.93 5.48
N ILE A 24 -2.35 8.10 5.45
CA ILE A 24 -3.29 7.20 6.12
C ILE A 24 -3.84 6.22 5.11
N ASP A 25 -3.67 4.93 5.36
CA ASP A 25 -4.09 3.86 4.45
C ASP A 25 -5.23 3.03 5.03
N ILE A 26 -6.38 3.04 4.38
CA ILE A 26 -7.55 2.30 4.86
C ILE A 26 -7.56 0.94 4.21
N LYS A 27 -7.62 -0.12 5.03
CA LYS A 27 -7.73 -1.50 4.57
C LYS A 27 -8.45 -2.36 5.59
N ASN A 28 -8.89 -3.54 5.15
CA ASN A 28 -9.43 -4.57 6.04
C ASN A 28 -8.43 -5.73 6.21
N PRO A 29 -7.68 -5.81 7.32
CA PRO A 29 -6.71 -6.88 7.55
C PRO A 29 -7.31 -8.29 7.62
N ALA A 30 -8.62 -8.40 7.89
CA ALA A 30 -9.33 -9.69 7.93
C ALA A 30 -9.52 -10.30 6.54
N GLU A 31 -9.49 -9.49 5.48
CA GLU A 31 -9.60 -9.92 4.07
C GLU A 31 -8.24 -10.19 3.41
N GLY A 32 -7.14 -10.15 4.16
CA GLY A 32 -5.80 -10.47 3.65
C GLY A 32 -4.81 -9.30 3.74
N ALA A 33 -3.80 -9.32 2.87
CA ALA A 33 -2.73 -8.32 2.85
C ALA A 33 -3.24 -6.94 2.43
N LEU A 34 -3.97 -6.92 1.32
CA LEU A 34 -4.56 -5.76 0.66
C LEU A 34 -6.10 -5.79 0.74
N GLY A 35 -6.63 -6.38 1.82
CA GLY A 35 -8.07 -6.50 2.02
C GLY A 35 -8.81 -5.17 1.94
N THR A 36 -10.02 -5.21 1.37
CA THR A 36 -10.71 -4.03 0.84
C THR A 36 -11.01 -3.00 1.93
N ALA A 37 -10.80 -1.72 1.64
CA ALA A 37 -11.20 -0.64 2.53
C ALA A 37 -12.71 -0.66 2.78
N SER A 38 -13.14 -0.50 4.04
CA SER A 38 -14.56 -0.27 4.34
C SER A 38 -14.99 1.08 3.77
N VAL A 39 -16.12 1.09 3.06
CA VAL A 39 -16.72 2.32 2.52
C VAL A 39 -17.03 3.33 3.61
N SER A 40 -17.55 2.87 4.76
CA SER A 40 -17.87 3.78 5.88
C SER A 40 -16.61 4.38 6.48
N ALA A 41 -15.59 3.56 6.74
CA ALA A 41 -14.31 4.03 7.28
C ALA A 41 -13.63 5.01 6.31
N LEU A 42 -13.65 4.72 5.00
CA LEU A 42 -13.11 5.62 3.99
C LEU A 42 -13.84 6.94 3.92
N HIS A 43 -15.17 6.91 3.95
CA HIS A 43 -15.97 8.13 3.99
C HIS A 43 -15.66 8.99 5.23
N GLU A 44 -15.66 8.37 6.42
CA GLU A 44 -15.41 9.08 7.69
C GLU A 44 -13.99 9.66 7.74
N VAL A 45 -12.97 8.91 7.33
CA VAL A 45 -11.59 9.38 7.30
C VAL A 45 -11.44 10.53 6.31
N CYS A 46 -11.91 10.38 5.06
CA CYS A 46 -11.82 11.46 4.07
C CYS A 46 -12.59 12.72 4.48
N ALA A 47 -13.70 12.60 5.21
CA ALA A 47 -14.47 13.73 5.70
C ALA A 47 -13.84 14.42 6.92
N THR A 48 -13.04 13.69 7.70
CA THR A 48 -12.47 14.18 8.96
C THR A 48 -11.06 14.74 8.79
N LEU A 49 -10.28 14.16 7.88
CA LEU A 49 -8.86 14.48 7.76
C LEU A 49 -8.64 15.78 7.00
N PRO A 50 -7.61 16.57 7.38
CA PRO A 50 -7.21 17.74 6.62
C PRO A 50 -6.86 17.41 5.15
N SER A 51 -7.14 18.34 4.23
CA SER A 51 -6.89 18.13 2.79
C SER A 51 -5.42 17.95 2.41
N ASP A 52 -4.50 18.38 3.27
CA ASP A 52 -3.05 18.20 3.11
C ASP A 52 -2.55 16.84 3.62
N ARG A 53 -3.44 15.99 4.15
CA ARG A 53 -3.13 14.62 4.60
C ARG A 53 -3.68 13.61 3.60
N PRO A 54 -2.81 13.01 2.75
CA PRO A 54 -3.26 12.04 1.76
C PRO A 54 -3.85 10.78 2.39
N VAL A 55 -4.99 10.36 1.82
CA VAL A 55 -5.66 9.09 2.17
C VAL A 55 -5.45 8.07 1.06
N SER A 56 -4.97 6.89 1.43
CA SER A 56 -4.84 5.70 0.59
C SER A 56 -5.97 4.72 0.90
N ALA A 57 -6.45 3.99 -0.09
CA ALA A 57 -7.42 2.91 0.09
C ALA A 57 -6.97 1.65 -0.64
N ALA A 58 -7.00 0.51 0.07
CA ALA A 58 -6.83 -0.80 -0.56
C ALA A 58 -8.15 -1.23 -1.24
N LEU A 59 -8.08 -1.67 -2.49
CA LEU A 59 -9.25 -2.12 -3.26
C LEU A 59 -9.42 -3.65 -3.25
N GLY A 60 -8.48 -4.39 -2.66
CA GLY A 60 -8.40 -5.84 -2.79
C GLY A 60 -7.31 -6.28 -3.78
N ASP A 61 -7.36 -7.57 -4.10
CA ASP A 61 -6.41 -8.24 -4.95
C ASP A 61 -7.02 -8.61 -6.32
N SER A 62 -6.18 -8.85 -7.32
CA SER A 62 -6.56 -9.15 -8.71
C SER A 62 -7.27 -10.49 -8.91
N THR A 63 -7.59 -11.20 -7.83
CA THR A 63 -8.49 -12.36 -7.85
C THR A 63 -9.95 -11.93 -8.04
N ALA A 64 -10.28 -10.68 -7.72
CA ALA A 64 -11.56 -10.09 -8.04
C ALA A 64 -11.65 -9.71 -9.55
N PRO A 65 -12.84 -9.80 -10.17
CA PRO A 65 -13.02 -9.35 -11.55
C PRO A 65 -12.65 -7.87 -11.74
N ALA A 66 -12.05 -7.53 -12.89
CA ALA A 66 -11.60 -6.17 -13.19
C ALA A 66 -12.72 -5.12 -13.06
N GLY A 67 -13.92 -5.42 -13.57
CA GLY A 67 -15.09 -4.54 -13.42
C GLY A 67 -15.51 -4.29 -11.97
N THR A 68 -15.35 -5.26 -11.08
CA THR A 68 -15.62 -5.10 -9.64
C THR A 68 -14.64 -4.13 -9.02
N LEU A 69 -13.34 -4.31 -9.28
CA LEU A 69 -12.29 -3.40 -8.80
C LEU A 69 -12.44 -2.00 -9.42
N ALA A 70 -12.87 -1.91 -10.69
CA ALA A 70 -13.13 -0.64 -11.34
C ALA A 70 -14.28 0.12 -10.69
N LEU A 71 -15.38 -0.53 -10.32
CA LEU A 71 -16.47 0.09 -9.57
C LEU A 71 -16.02 0.51 -8.16
N ALA A 72 -15.24 -0.33 -7.47
CA ALA A 72 -14.67 0.00 -6.17
C ALA A 72 -13.74 1.23 -6.28
N ALA A 73 -12.93 1.30 -7.33
CA ALA A 73 -12.02 2.41 -7.59
C ALA A 73 -12.76 3.72 -7.85
N TYR A 74 -13.84 3.69 -8.63
CA TYR A 74 -14.72 4.84 -8.85
C TYR A 74 -15.28 5.36 -7.52
N GLY A 75 -15.83 4.46 -6.70
CA GLY A 75 -16.39 4.79 -5.39
C GLY A 75 -15.36 5.38 -4.43
N ALA A 76 -14.21 4.72 -4.28
CA ALA A 76 -13.14 5.18 -3.40
C ALA A 76 -12.57 6.54 -3.83
N ALA A 77 -12.34 6.74 -5.13
CA ALA A 77 -11.90 8.02 -5.67
C ALA A 77 -12.96 9.13 -5.46
N ARG A 78 -14.25 8.80 -5.61
CA ARG A 78 -15.36 9.75 -5.38
C ARG A 78 -15.48 10.16 -3.91
N LEU A 79 -15.13 9.26 -2.99
CA LEU A 79 -15.07 9.53 -1.56
C LEU A 79 -13.85 10.37 -1.13
N GLY A 80 -12.89 10.62 -2.02
CA GLY A 80 -11.73 11.47 -1.73
C GLY A 80 -10.43 10.72 -1.48
N ALA A 81 -10.35 9.41 -1.78
CA ALA A 81 -9.07 8.70 -1.75
C ALA A 81 -8.08 9.33 -2.75
N HIS A 82 -6.88 9.65 -2.27
CA HIS A 82 -5.79 10.20 -3.07
C HIS A 82 -5.02 9.10 -3.77
N TYR A 83 -4.82 7.98 -3.07
CA TYR A 83 -4.16 6.79 -3.57
C TYR A 83 -5.09 5.60 -3.52
N LEU A 84 -5.08 4.79 -4.57
CA LEU A 84 -5.74 3.49 -4.61
C LEU A 84 -4.68 2.43 -4.78
N LYS A 85 -4.83 1.30 -4.08
CA LYS A 85 -3.91 0.18 -4.15
C LYS A 85 -4.63 -1.09 -4.60
N VAL A 86 -4.03 -1.79 -5.56
CA VAL A 86 -4.49 -3.10 -6.02
C VAL A 86 -3.37 -4.11 -5.90
N GLY A 87 -3.64 -5.21 -5.20
CA GLY A 87 -2.75 -6.35 -5.10
C GLY A 87 -2.77 -7.21 -6.37
N LEU A 88 -1.60 -7.63 -6.85
CA LEU A 88 -1.48 -8.44 -8.07
C LEU A 88 -1.25 -9.92 -7.73
N LEU A 89 -2.31 -10.60 -7.30
CA LEU A 89 -2.37 -12.06 -7.15
C LEU A 89 -2.76 -12.73 -8.47
N THR A 90 -1.99 -12.47 -9.52
CA THR A 90 -2.12 -13.12 -10.83
C THR A 90 -0.74 -13.54 -11.32
N ALA A 91 -0.66 -14.64 -12.07
CA ALA A 91 0.57 -15.08 -12.72
C ALA A 91 0.79 -14.40 -14.09
N SER A 92 -0.22 -13.70 -14.62
CA SER A 92 -0.23 -13.13 -15.97
C SER A 92 0.03 -11.62 -15.96
N PRO A 93 1.16 -11.15 -16.53
CA PRO A 93 1.41 -9.73 -16.70
C PRO A 93 0.34 -9.03 -17.55
N ASP A 94 -0.14 -9.68 -18.61
CA ASP A 94 -1.17 -9.11 -19.49
C ASP A 94 -2.49 -8.88 -18.74
N ASP A 95 -2.92 -9.85 -17.92
CA ASP A 95 -4.12 -9.71 -17.10
C ASP A 95 -3.96 -8.59 -16.07
N ALA A 96 -2.77 -8.47 -15.46
CA ALA A 96 -2.45 -7.38 -14.54
C ALA A 96 -2.55 -6.02 -15.25
N ILE A 97 -1.99 -5.87 -16.45
CA ILE A 97 -2.03 -4.63 -17.23
C ILE A 97 -3.48 -4.26 -17.59
N ILE A 98 -4.27 -5.22 -18.10
CA ILE A 98 -5.68 -5.00 -18.47
C ILE A 98 -6.48 -4.52 -17.25
N LEU A 99 -6.36 -5.23 -16.14
CA LEU A 99 -7.05 -4.91 -14.90
C LEU A 99 -6.67 -3.52 -14.38
N LEU A 100 -5.37 -3.23 -14.31
CA LEU A 100 -4.88 -1.94 -13.81
C LEU A 100 -5.31 -0.77 -14.70
N LYS A 101 -5.34 -0.93 -16.03
CA LYS A 101 -5.86 0.08 -16.97
C LYS A 101 -7.34 0.37 -16.73
N GLU A 102 -8.14 -0.66 -16.52
CA GLU A 102 -9.58 -0.51 -16.25
C GLU A 102 -9.83 0.21 -14.92
N VAL A 103 -9.16 -0.23 -13.86
CA VAL A 103 -9.22 0.39 -12.52
C VAL A 103 -8.78 1.85 -12.58
N GLN A 104 -7.66 2.15 -13.26
CA GLN A 104 -7.16 3.51 -13.39
C GLN A 104 -8.14 4.42 -14.13
N ARG A 105 -8.68 3.95 -15.26
CA ARG A 105 -9.67 4.71 -16.04
C ARG A 105 -10.89 5.05 -15.19
N SER A 106 -11.38 4.09 -14.41
CA SER A 106 -12.53 4.27 -13.55
C SER A 106 -12.26 5.25 -12.40
N ALA A 107 -11.12 5.15 -11.73
CA ALA A 107 -10.70 6.09 -10.70
C ALA A 107 -10.60 7.53 -11.24
N ARG A 108 -9.97 7.71 -12.40
CA ARG A 108 -9.81 9.04 -13.04
C ARG A 108 -11.13 9.64 -13.51
N LEU A 109 -12.11 8.81 -13.86
CA LEU A 109 -13.46 9.28 -14.18
C LEU A 109 -14.14 9.93 -12.97
N ALA A 110 -13.94 9.39 -11.76
CA ALA A 110 -14.46 9.96 -10.52
C ALA A 110 -13.64 11.16 -10.03
N ASN A 111 -12.30 11.07 -10.12
CA ASN A 111 -11.38 12.11 -9.69
C ASN A 111 -10.07 12.03 -10.51
N PRO A 112 -9.78 13.01 -11.39
CA PRO A 112 -8.60 12.97 -12.26
C PRO A 112 -7.26 13.07 -11.51
N HIS A 113 -7.27 13.50 -10.25
CA HIS A 113 -6.08 13.58 -9.41
C HIS A 113 -5.83 12.31 -8.58
N CYS A 114 -6.76 11.36 -8.59
CA CYS A 114 -6.60 10.09 -7.89
C CYS A 114 -5.51 9.25 -8.57
N ARG A 115 -4.61 8.67 -7.76
CA ARG A 115 -3.42 7.96 -8.22
C ARG A 115 -3.55 6.48 -7.90
N LEU A 116 -3.22 5.63 -8.88
CA LEU A 116 -3.23 4.18 -8.71
C LEU A 116 -1.81 3.66 -8.45
N VAL A 117 -1.69 2.76 -7.49
CA VAL A 117 -0.47 2.03 -7.12
C VAL A 117 -0.71 0.54 -7.29
N GLY A 118 0.13 -0.11 -8.09
CA GLY A 118 0.16 -1.57 -8.21
C GLY A 118 0.96 -2.17 -7.06
N VAL A 119 0.48 -3.25 -6.46
CA VAL A 119 1.14 -3.92 -5.34
C VAL A 119 1.54 -5.34 -5.73
N GLY A 120 2.84 -5.61 -5.75
CA GLY A 120 3.40 -6.96 -5.89
C GLY A 120 3.72 -7.55 -4.52
N TYR A 121 4.01 -8.84 -4.47
CA TYR A 121 4.28 -9.55 -3.22
C TYR A 121 5.70 -10.10 -3.18
N GLY A 122 6.44 -9.81 -2.12
CA GLY A 122 7.81 -10.33 -1.92
C GLY A 122 7.85 -11.87 -1.89
N ASP A 123 6.77 -12.47 -1.39
CA ASP A 123 6.50 -13.90 -1.32
C ASP A 123 5.65 -14.43 -2.51
N ALA A 124 5.63 -13.73 -3.65
CA ALA A 124 4.83 -14.08 -4.82
C ALA A 124 4.91 -15.55 -5.24
N THR A 125 6.10 -16.16 -5.19
CA THR A 125 6.31 -17.58 -5.52
C THR A 125 5.47 -18.52 -4.64
N LEU A 126 5.26 -18.18 -3.37
CA LEU A 126 4.49 -19.02 -2.43
C LEU A 126 2.99 -18.97 -2.69
N VAL A 127 2.51 -17.90 -3.35
CA VAL A 127 1.10 -17.67 -3.65
C VAL A 127 0.77 -17.78 -5.14
N GLY A 128 1.73 -18.20 -5.98
CA GLY A 128 1.55 -18.35 -7.41
C GLY A 128 1.33 -17.02 -8.16
N ALA A 129 1.78 -15.91 -7.61
CA ALA A 129 1.68 -14.59 -8.23
C ALA A 129 2.90 -14.29 -9.11
N LEU A 130 2.77 -13.30 -9.99
CA LEU A 130 3.85 -12.80 -10.83
C LEU A 130 4.98 -12.19 -9.99
N SER A 131 6.20 -12.25 -10.52
CA SER A 131 7.35 -11.67 -9.82
C SER A 131 7.18 -10.16 -9.67
N TRP A 132 7.28 -9.67 -8.43
CA TRP A 132 7.27 -8.24 -8.10
C TRP A 132 8.31 -7.41 -8.88
N ARG A 133 9.35 -8.06 -9.45
CA ARG A 133 10.35 -7.43 -10.31
C ARG A 133 9.78 -6.94 -11.64
N LEU A 134 8.70 -7.54 -12.13
CA LEU A 134 8.02 -7.12 -13.36
C LEU A 134 7.11 -5.90 -13.13
N LEU A 135 6.88 -5.53 -11.87
CA LEU A 135 5.92 -4.49 -11.52
C LEU A 135 6.23 -3.11 -12.13
N PRO A 136 7.49 -2.64 -12.24
CA PRO A 136 7.77 -1.36 -12.92
C PRO A 136 7.37 -1.38 -14.40
N GLU A 137 7.59 -2.48 -15.11
CA GLU A 137 7.19 -2.63 -16.53
C GLU A 137 5.66 -2.65 -16.67
N ILE A 138 4.98 -3.46 -15.85
CA ILE A 138 3.51 -3.51 -15.78
C ILE A 138 2.94 -2.11 -15.45
N ALA A 139 3.55 -1.41 -14.50
CA ALA A 139 3.14 -0.08 -14.09
C ALA A 139 3.32 0.96 -15.20
N GLN A 140 4.38 0.85 -15.99
CA GLN A 140 4.59 1.70 -17.17
C GLN A 140 3.51 1.48 -18.22
N GLU A 141 3.23 0.24 -18.57
CA GLU A 141 2.20 -0.09 -19.56
C GLU A 141 0.81 0.33 -19.09
N ALA A 142 0.51 0.22 -17.79
CA ALA A 142 -0.74 0.66 -17.18
C ALA A 142 -0.74 2.14 -16.75
N GLN A 143 0.34 2.89 -17.01
CA GLN A 143 0.51 4.31 -16.68
C GLN A 143 0.24 4.67 -15.22
N LEU A 144 0.71 3.84 -14.29
CA LEU A 144 0.50 4.00 -12.86
C LEU A 144 1.32 5.17 -12.26
N TRP A 145 0.97 5.55 -11.04
CA TRP A 145 1.73 6.56 -10.29
C TRP A 145 2.91 5.95 -9.52
N GLY A 146 2.74 4.72 -9.04
CA GLY A 146 3.73 4.07 -8.19
C GLY A 146 3.56 2.56 -8.13
N CYS A 147 4.57 1.93 -7.56
CA CYS A 147 4.63 0.50 -7.32
C CYS A 147 4.90 0.27 -5.83
N MET A 148 4.35 -0.82 -5.29
CA MET A 148 4.58 -1.21 -3.91
C MET A 148 4.91 -2.70 -3.83
N ILE A 149 5.77 -3.09 -2.89
CA ILE A 149 5.95 -4.49 -2.50
C ILE A 149 5.38 -4.68 -1.09
N ASP A 150 4.54 -5.69 -0.88
CA ASP A 150 4.05 -6.15 0.42
C ASP A 150 4.30 -7.67 0.55
N THR A 151 3.81 -8.32 1.60
CA THR A 151 3.75 -9.79 1.72
C THR A 151 2.30 -10.26 1.62
N ALA A 152 2.02 -11.29 0.83
CA ALA A 152 0.68 -11.86 0.69
C ALA A 152 0.33 -12.68 1.94
N LEU A 153 1.22 -13.59 2.33
CA LEU A 153 1.09 -14.40 3.52
C LEU A 153 1.42 -13.57 4.76
N LYS A 154 0.57 -13.70 5.79
CA LYS A 154 0.70 -12.97 7.07
C LYS A 154 1.04 -13.94 8.19
N ASP A 155 2.14 -14.66 8.00
CA ASP A 155 2.65 -15.73 8.88
C ASP A 155 3.77 -15.28 9.81
N GLY A 156 4.03 -13.96 9.88
CA GLY A 156 5.06 -13.35 10.72
C GLY A 156 6.37 -13.08 10.00
N ARG A 157 6.59 -13.65 8.80
CA ARG A 157 7.74 -13.30 7.97
C ARG A 157 7.59 -11.89 7.39
N THR A 158 8.72 -11.22 7.31
CA THR A 158 8.90 -9.86 6.81
C THR A 158 9.27 -9.86 5.32
N LEU A 159 9.22 -8.69 4.70
CA LEU A 159 9.73 -8.51 3.34
C LEU A 159 11.18 -8.99 3.18
N PHE A 160 12.02 -8.75 4.20
CA PHE A 160 13.45 -9.09 4.17
C PHE A 160 13.72 -10.60 4.32
N ASP A 161 12.73 -11.38 4.81
CA ASP A 161 12.80 -12.84 4.78
C ASP A 161 12.57 -13.42 3.37
N HIS A 162 11.95 -12.64 2.48
CA HIS A 162 11.60 -13.06 1.12
C HIS A 162 12.46 -12.39 0.04
N CYS A 163 12.94 -11.18 0.30
CA CYS A 163 13.64 -10.35 -0.69
C CYS A 163 15.01 -9.93 -0.15
N ARG A 164 16.06 -10.13 -0.95
CA ARG A 164 17.40 -9.63 -0.61
C ARG A 164 17.43 -8.11 -0.73
N GLU A 165 18.16 -7.45 0.17
CA GLU A 165 18.29 -5.98 0.17
C GLU A 165 18.78 -5.45 -1.19
N GLN A 166 19.77 -6.11 -1.81
CA GLN A 166 20.29 -5.71 -3.13
C GLN A 166 19.20 -5.74 -4.23
N ASP A 167 18.30 -6.71 -4.15
CA ASP A 167 17.23 -6.86 -5.14
C ASP A 167 16.17 -5.75 -4.98
N LEU A 168 15.85 -5.40 -3.73
CA LEU A 168 14.98 -4.27 -3.42
C LEU A 168 15.62 -2.94 -3.85
N GLN A 169 16.92 -2.77 -3.63
CA GLN A 169 17.65 -1.57 -4.05
C GLN A 169 17.61 -1.37 -5.57
N ASN A 170 17.85 -2.45 -6.33
CA ASN A 170 17.81 -2.42 -7.79
C ASN A 170 16.39 -2.07 -8.28
N TRP A 171 15.36 -2.69 -7.68
CA TRP A 171 13.98 -2.43 -8.03
C TRP A 171 13.53 -1.00 -7.72
N LEU A 172 13.91 -0.44 -6.57
CA LEU A 172 13.66 0.96 -6.26
C LEU A 172 14.36 1.90 -7.26
N ALA A 173 15.56 1.55 -7.71
CA ALA A 173 16.26 2.30 -8.76
C ALA A 173 15.52 2.21 -10.11
N ASP A 174 14.95 1.06 -10.47
CA ASP A 174 14.13 0.89 -11.67
C ASP A 174 12.83 1.71 -11.58
N CYS A 175 12.13 1.71 -10.44
CA CYS A 175 10.98 2.58 -10.18
C CYS A 175 11.32 4.06 -10.39
N ARG A 176 12.42 4.53 -9.77
CA ARG A 176 12.87 5.93 -9.91
C ARG A 176 13.22 6.28 -11.36
N ARG A 177 13.90 5.39 -12.08
CA ARG A 177 14.27 5.59 -13.50
C ARG A 177 13.04 5.73 -14.40
N ALA A 178 11.98 4.99 -14.09
CA ALA A 178 10.70 5.07 -14.80
C ALA A 178 9.80 6.23 -14.31
N GLY A 179 10.24 7.01 -13.32
CA GLY A 179 9.48 8.14 -12.76
C GLY A 179 8.37 7.74 -11.78
N PHE A 180 8.35 6.50 -11.32
CA PHE A 180 7.37 5.99 -10.35
C PHE A 180 7.84 6.21 -8.91
N ARG A 181 6.86 6.27 -7.99
CA ARG A 181 7.15 6.10 -6.56
C ARG A 181 7.31 4.63 -6.22
N GLY A 182 8.42 4.28 -5.56
CA GLY A 182 8.68 2.96 -5.02
C GLY A 182 8.32 2.88 -3.54
N ALA A 183 7.44 1.94 -3.18
CA ALA A 183 6.99 1.75 -1.81
C ALA A 183 7.29 0.35 -1.27
N LEU A 184 7.67 0.25 0.01
CA LEU A 184 7.94 -1.04 0.68
C LEU A 184 7.03 -1.23 1.91
N ALA A 185 6.44 -2.41 2.04
CA ALA A 185 5.76 -2.92 3.22
C ALA A 185 6.00 -4.42 3.33
N GLY A 186 5.20 -5.14 4.14
CA GLY A 186 5.33 -6.58 4.33
C GLY A 186 5.88 -6.92 5.70
N SER A 187 4.99 -6.91 6.70
CA SER A 187 5.28 -7.21 8.11
C SER A 187 6.51 -6.50 8.69
N LEU A 188 6.89 -5.35 8.13
CA LEU A 188 8.04 -4.56 8.58
C LEU A 188 7.88 -4.13 10.04
N GLY A 189 9.00 -4.02 10.75
CA GLY A 189 9.07 -3.53 12.12
C GLY A 189 10.31 -2.69 12.41
N MET A 190 10.51 -2.34 13.68
CA MET A 190 11.59 -1.44 14.10
C MET A 190 12.99 -1.99 13.77
N ALA A 191 13.16 -3.32 13.83
CA ALA A 191 14.41 -3.98 13.48
C ALA A 191 14.83 -3.73 12.02
N ASP A 192 13.87 -3.43 11.14
CA ASP A 192 14.10 -3.19 9.72
C ASP A 192 14.50 -1.73 9.41
N ALA A 193 14.41 -0.83 10.38
CA ALA A 193 14.56 0.62 10.15
C ALA A 193 15.92 0.99 9.54
N SER A 194 16.99 0.33 9.97
CA SER A 194 18.33 0.51 9.42
C SER A 194 18.41 0.14 7.93
N ALA A 195 17.79 -0.99 7.54
CA ALA A 195 17.75 -1.41 6.14
C ALA A 195 16.87 -0.48 5.29
N LEU A 196 15.71 -0.07 5.82
CA LEU A 196 14.81 0.86 5.14
C LEU A 196 15.46 2.23 4.89
N ARG A 197 16.23 2.76 5.85
CA ARG A 197 17.01 4.00 5.65
C ARG A 197 18.06 3.86 4.55
N ARG A 198 18.75 2.72 4.45
CA ARG A 198 19.72 2.47 3.37
C ARG A 198 19.06 2.35 2.00
N LEU A 199 17.89 1.72 1.94
CA LEU A 199 17.14 1.52 0.70
C LEU A 199 16.48 2.82 0.19
N ASP A 200 16.11 3.71 1.11
CA ASP A 200 15.42 4.99 0.87
C ASP A 200 14.25 4.87 -0.14
N PRO A 201 13.20 4.08 0.19
CA PRO A 201 11.99 4.06 -0.62
C PRO A 201 11.26 5.41 -0.52
N ASP A 202 10.45 5.74 -1.53
CA ASP A 202 9.61 6.93 -1.48
C ASP A 202 8.57 6.82 -0.35
N ILE A 203 8.03 5.62 -0.13
CA ILE A 203 7.01 5.34 0.89
C ILE A 203 7.34 4.04 1.63
N VAL A 204 7.11 4.02 2.94
CA VAL A 204 7.20 2.82 3.77
C VAL A 204 5.90 2.60 4.52
N GLY A 205 5.35 1.38 4.44
CA GLY A 205 4.03 1.03 4.98
C GLY A 205 4.07 0.11 6.20
N PHE A 206 3.37 0.51 7.26
CA PHE A 206 3.26 -0.28 8.50
C PHE A 206 1.82 -0.53 8.94
N ARG A 207 1.63 -1.61 9.71
CA ARG A 207 0.44 -1.84 10.53
C ARG A 207 0.82 -2.54 11.83
N GLY A 208 1.26 -3.78 11.73
CA GLY A 208 1.52 -4.63 12.89
C GLY A 208 2.50 -3.99 13.88
N ALA A 209 3.57 -3.36 13.38
CA ALA A 209 4.58 -2.70 14.20
C ALA A 209 4.07 -1.49 15.00
N VAL A 210 2.91 -0.93 14.66
CA VAL A 210 2.32 0.22 15.35
C VAL A 210 1.04 -0.14 16.09
N CYS A 211 0.65 -1.41 16.13
CA CYS A 211 -0.53 -1.86 16.85
C CYS A 211 -0.15 -2.47 18.20
N ARG A 212 -0.91 -2.14 19.26
CA ARG A 212 -0.92 -2.95 20.49
C ARG A 212 -1.91 -4.10 20.31
N GLY A 213 -1.49 -5.33 20.59
CA GLY A 213 -2.27 -6.54 20.36
C GLY A 213 -1.89 -7.22 19.04
N ASP A 214 -2.82 -8.01 18.48
CA ASP A 214 -2.57 -8.72 17.22
C ASP A 214 -2.84 -7.84 15.97
N ARG A 215 -2.44 -8.29 14.78
CA ARG A 215 -2.62 -7.51 13.53
C ARG A 215 -4.09 -7.23 13.17
N ARG A 216 -5.02 -8.09 13.58
CA ARG A 216 -6.44 -8.06 13.16
C ARG A 216 -7.29 -7.23 14.12
N ASN A 217 -7.08 -7.38 15.43
CA ASN A 217 -7.84 -6.79 16.51
C ASN A 217 -7.07 -5.73 17.28
N GLY A 218 -5.74 -5.66 17.09
CA GLY A 218 -4.90 -4.67 17.72
C GLY A 218 -5.16 -3.27 17.19
N GLN A 219 -4.97 -2.29 18.07
CA GLN A 219 -5.25 -0.89 17.82
C GLN A 219 -3.95 -0.14 17.58
N VAL A 220 -3.96 0.77 16.61
CA VAL A 220 -2.83 1.69 16.38
C VAL A 220 -2.53 2.48 17.66
N ASP A 221 -1.25 2.58 17.99
CA ASP A 221 -0.72 3.28 19.15
C ASP A 221 0.12 4.48 18.72
N GLU A 222 -0.17 5.64 19.30
CA GLU A 222 0.47 6.91 18.97
C GLU A 222 1.98 6.89 19.19
N ALA A 223 2.44 6.32 20.30
CA ALA A 223 3.85 6.31 20.66
C ALA A 223 4.65 5.39 19.73
N LEU A 224 4.08 4.24 19.34
CA LEU A 224 4.73 3.35 18.37
C LEU A 224 4.86 4.01 16.98
N VAL A 225 3.85 4.75 16.54
CA VAL A 225 3.94 5.52 15.28
C VAL A 225 5.00 6.62 15.41
N ALA A 226 5.04 7.35 16.53
CA ALA A 226 6.03 8.40 16.78
C ALA A 226 7.47 7.87 16.76
N THR A 227 7.71 6.73 17.42
CA THR A 227 9.05 6.10 17.40
C THR A 227 9.45 5.68 15.98
N LEU A 228 8.52 5.11 15.18
CA LEU A 228 8.84 4.80 13.78
C LEU A 228 9.12 6.06 12.96
N HIS A 229 8.36 7.13 13.18
CA HIS A 229 8.60 8.40 12.49
C HIS A 229 9.99 8.95 12.82
N GLU A 230 10.38 8.99 14.09
CA GLU A 230 11.70 9.44 14.53
C GLU A 230 12.83 8.59 13.95
N GLU A 231 12.68 7.27 13.87
CA GLU A 231 13.71 6.41 13.31
C GLU A 231 13.80 6.45 11.78
N LEU A 232 12.72 6.76 11.08
CA LEU A 232 12.70 6.64 9.61
C LEU A 232 12.72 7.98 8.87
N ILE A 233 12.20 9.04 9.48
CA ILE A 233 11.90 10.31 8.82
C ILE A 233 12.70 11.47 9.39
N SER A 234 12.98 11.47 10.70
CA SER A 234 13.79 12.48 11.39
C SER A 234 15.29 12.28 11.18
#